data_AF-B2WKZ2-F1
#
_entry.id   AF-B2WKZ2-F1
#
_cell.length_a   1.000
_cell.length_b   1.000
_cell.length_c   1.000
_cell.angle_alpha   90.00
_cell.angle_beta   90.00
_cell.angle_gamma   90.00
#
_symmetry.space_group_name_H-M   'P 1'
#
loop_
_entity.id
_entity.type
_entity.pdbx_description
1 polymer ?
#
loop_
_entity_poly.entity_id
_entity_poly.type
_entity_poly.pdbx_seq_one_letter_code
_entity_poly.pdbx_strand_id
1 'polypeptide(L)'
;MSKEDQSPAKWQDVSQRKKDEQYGRIPADWRLKTLPGPHVKSYMDIPRNCGLLSKEELDITEKYDAVALAQAIKDKQVKCVDVTRAFCKRAAIAHQLTNCLTEIFFDDALKRAQELDHHLASGNPPLGFLHGVPISLKDTFKVRGYDASIGLAALCFKPAQENSTLVECLLRAGAVLYCKTNIPQTLMALDSHNNIFGRTINPLNTAVTAGGSSGGEGALVAMRGSILGVGTDVGGSIRIPAMCDGTFGVKPSWDRIPYAGQEGGALPGASKIGIPASAGPLAHSMRDIELFFSAISAQQPWTTDADVAPLPWTPSSSLPKKLRIGIVRRDGVIDPHPPIARLLDEVKSNLQNSGVQVVEADITSLFSQCQSLANALFGVEGGNAMLDLLESFNEPLSPWLATRLKRKKHMDLKQVQQLHGKRDALRKQFLKIWKDEHGDMDAFVCPVAPHPVPPIDRYNGVSYTSSFVLLDYPAGVVPVRIFEEKDMQGEMEGGKPLGSWDKANRELWTGFDRSVYLGTPLCVQVVAPRLQEEKLVQAMAAIDDAVRGKRTTTAKL
;
A
#
# COMPACT_ATOMS: atom_id res chain seq x y z
N MET A 1 5.20 -16.89 47.87
CA MET A 1 4.96 -16.66 46.43
C MET A 1 3.73 -15.78 46.30
N SER A 2 3.92 -14.47 46.37
CA SER A 2 2.87 -13.49 46.10
C SER A 2 2.61 -13.48 44.60
N LYS A 3 1.34 -13.67 44.21
CA LYS A 3 0.87 -13.36 42.85
C LYS A 3 1.22 -11.90 42.60
N GLU A 4 2.14 -11.64 41.69
CA GLU A 4 2.44 -10.30 41.22
C GLU A 4 1.15 -9.68 40.67
N ASP A 5 0.82 -8.54 41.25
CA ASP A 5 -0.27 -7.66 40.89
C ASP A 5 0.06 -7.02 39.52
N GLN A 6 -0.12 -7.78 38.44
CA GLN A 6 0.01 -7.28 37.07
C GLN A 6 -1.23 -6.46 36.73
N SER A 7 -1.31 -5.24 37.26
CA SER A 7 -2.05 -4.19 36.56
C SER A 7 -1.52 -4.16 35.12
N PRO A 8 -2.37 -4.17 34.07
CA PRO A 8 -1.89 -4.08 32.70
C PRO A 8 -0.95 -2.89 32.57
N ALA A 9 0.24 -3.09 31.97
CA ALA A 9 1.12 -1.98 31.66
C ALA A 9 0.30 -0.94 30.88
N LYS A 10 0.33 0.33 31.29
CA LYS A 10 -0.40 1.36 30.56
C LYS A 10 0.15 1.40 29.13
N TRP A 11 -0.71 1.61 28.14
CA TRP A 11 -0.27 1.63 26.73
C TRP A 11 0.90 2.60 26.48
N GLN A 12 1.06 3.65 27.29
CA GLN A 12 2.21 4.57 27.24
C GLN A 12 3.54 3.88 27.57
N ASP A 13 3.57 2.99 28.57
CA ASP A 13 4.78 2.24 28.93
C ASP A 13 5.16 1.29 27.80
N VAL A 14 4.16 0.67 27.17
CA VAL A 14 4.34 -0.19 25.98
C VAL A 14 4.88 0.64 24.81
N SER A 15 4.31 1.82 24.55
CA SER A 15 4.78 2.74 23.51
C SER A 15 6.22 3.16 23.73
N GLN A 16 6.58 3.58 24.95
CA GLN A 16 7.94 4.01 25.27
C GLN A 16 8.93 2.87 25.03
N ARG A 17 8.64 1.67 25.57
CA ARG A 17 9.51 0.50 25.40
C ARG A 17 9.66 0.08 23.94
N LYS A 18 8.60 0.13 23.12
CA LYS A 18 8.70 -0.19 21.68
C LYS A 18 9.53 0.86 20.93
N LYS A 19 9.38 2.15 21.26
CA LYS A 19 10.22 3.22 20.68
C LYS A 19 11.69 3.10 21.08
N ASP A 20 11.95 2.74 22.34
CA ASP A 20 13.31 2.45 22.82
C ASP A 20 13.90 1.23 22.10
N GLU A 21 13.11 0.18 21.87
CA GLU A 21 13.51 -0.98 21.08
C GLU A 21 13.84 -0.60 19.62
N GLN A 22 13.00 0.21 18.96
CA GLN A 22 13.25 0.71 17.61
C GLN A 22 14.56 1.50 17.53
N TYR A 23 14.74 2.45 18.45
CA TYR A 23 15.94 3.27 18.51
C TYR A 23 17.19 2.41 18.79
N GLY A 24 17.08 1.45 19.71
CA GLY A 24 18.15 0.52 20.07
C GLY A 24 18.57 -0.41 18.94
N ARG A 25 17.63 -0.82 18.08
CA ARG A 25 17.86 -1.68 16.89
C ARG A 25 18.47 -0.94 15.70
N ILE A 26 18.58 0.39 15.75
CA ILE A 26 19.36 1.16 14.77
C ILE A 26 20.81 1.29 15.27
N PRO A 27 21.81 0.76 14.53
CA PRO A 27 23.22 0.95 14.85
C PRO A 27 23.58 2.43 15.03
N ALA A 28 24.43 2.72 16.01
CA ALA A 28 24.75 4.11 16.38
C ALA A 28 25.38 4.91 15.23
N ASP A 29 26.17 4.26 14.38
CA ASP A 29 26.79 4.78 13.18
C ASP A 29 25.81 5.03 12.03
N TRP A 30 24.56 4.54 12.12
CA TRP A 30 23.49 4.77 11.14
C TRP A 30 22.46 5.80 11.63
N ARG A 31 22.71 6.43 12.79
CA ARG A 31 21.84 7.46 13.34
C ARG A 31 22.17 8.83 12.77
N LEU A 32 21.13 9.60 12.42
CA LEU A 32 21.28 10.98 11.99
C LEU A 32 21.83 11.82 13.15
N LYS A 33 22.91 12.56 12.90
CA LYS A 33 23.50 13.47 13.90
C LYS A 33 22.56 14.63 14.25
N THR A 34 21.73 15.05 13.29
CA THR A 34 20.80 16.17 13.45
C THR A 34 19.56 15.87 12.63
N LEU A 35 18.39 16.02 13.25
CA LEU A 35 17.11 15.91 12.56
C LEU A 35 16.78 17.23 11.84
N PRO A 36 16.07 17.18 10.71
CA PRO A 36 15.64 18.38 9.99
C PRO A 36 14.80 19.31 10.88
N GLY A 37 14.97 20.62 10.68
CA GLY A 37 14.12 21.61 11.33
C GLY A 37 12.70 21.62 10.75
N PRO A 38 11.73 22.24 11.46
CA PRO A 38 10.31 22.24 11.07
C PRO A 38 9.99 22.97 9.75
N HIS A 39 10.94 23.74 9.21
CA HIS A 39 10.80 24.43 7.92
C HIS A 39 11.09 23.53 6.72
N VAL A 40 11.69 22.36 6.92
CA VAL A 40 12.01 21.42 5.86
C VAL A 40 10.73 20.73 5.40
N LYS A 41 10.32 21.01 4.17
CA LYS A 41 9.07 20.49 3.60
C LYS A 41 9.23 19.11 2.98
N SER A 42 10.43 18.71 2.56
CA SER A 42 10.68 17.43 1.88
C SER A 42 11.93 16.76 2.44
N TYR A 43 11.87 15.44 2.58
CA TYR A 43 12.96 14.61 3.11
C TYR A 43 13.69 13.79 2.05
N MET A 44 13.27 13.91 0.78
CA MET A 44 13.76 13.07 -0.32
C MET A 44 15.28 13.17 -0.55
N ASP A 45 15.89 14.34 -0.33
CA ASP A 45 17.32 14.56 -0.55
C ASP A 45 18.20 14.22 0.65
N ILE A 46 17.61 13.99 1.83
CA ILE A 46 18.37 13.77 3.07
C ILE A 46 19.25 12.52 3.01
N PRO A 47 18.81 11.35 2.47
CA PRO A 47 19.68 10.19 2.34
C PRO A 47 20.99 10.48 1.60
N ARG A 48 20.96 11.32 0.56
CA ARG A 48 22.15 11.74 -0.21
C ARG A 48 23.05 12.69 0.59
N ASN A 49 22.46 13.57 1.40
CA ASN A 49 23.15 14.70 2.00
C ASN A 49 23.58 14.48 3.47
N CYS A 50 23.03 13.48 4.15
CA CYS A 50 23.29 13.25 5.57
C CYS A 50 24.68 12.66 5.89
N GLY A 51 25.41 12.19 4.87
CA GLY A 51 26.75 11.63 5.02
C GLY A 51 26.82 10.23 5.64
N LEU A 52 25.68 9.53 5.77
CA LEU A 52 25.63 8.17 6.33
C LEU A 52 25.79 7.08 5.27
N LEU A 53 25.43 7.35 4.01
CA LEU A 53 25.56 6.40 2.91
C LEU A 53 26.85 6.66 2.12
N SER A 54 27.59 5.59 1.79
CA SER A 54 28.70 5.67 0.85
C SER A 54 28.17 5.88 -0.58
N LYS A 55 29.08 6.22 -1.50
CA LYS A 55 28.73 6.34 -2.92
C LYS A 55 28.16 5.03 -3.48
N GLU A 56 28.74 3.91 -3.10
CA GLU A 56 28.32 2.57 -3.52
C GLU A 56 26.94 2.22 -2.96
N GLU A 57 26.66 2.56 -1.70
CA GLU A 57 25.35 2.33 -1.08
C GLU A 57 24.25 3.21 -1.71
N LEU A 58 24.59 4.46 -2.06
CA LEU A 58 23.72 5.33 -2.85
C LEU A 58 23.45 4.73 -4.23
N ASP A 59 24.50 4.28 -4.93
CA ASP A 59 24.38 3.65 -6.24
C ASP A 59 23.49 2.40 -6.21
N ILE A 60 23.67 1.52 -5.21
CA ILE A 60 22.83 0.33 -5.00
C ILE A 60 21.36 0.71 -4.81
N THR A 61 21.07 1.74 -4.03
CA THR A 61 19.68 2.10 -3.67
C THR A 61 18.99 3.02 -4.69
N GLU A 62 19.73 3.63 -5.63
CA GLU A 62 19.16 4.61 -6.58
C GLU A 62 19.24 4.21 -8.06
N LYS A 63 20.28 3.46 -8.47
CA LYS A 63 20.49 3.11 -9.88
C LYS A 63 19.73 1.87 -10.31
N TYR A 64 19.21 1.10 -9.36
CA TYR A 64 18.49 -0.14 -9.61
C TYR A 64 17.01 0.01 -9.27
N ASP A 65 16.20 -0.75 -9.98
CA ASP A 65 14.94 -1.25 -9.47
C ASP A 65 15.07 -2.74 -9.13
N ALA A 66 14.01 -3.37 -8.63
CA ALA A 66 14.07 -4.71 -8.08
C ALA A 66 14.48 -5.75 -9.13
N VAL A 67 13.99 -5.61 -10.37
CA VAL A 67 14.36 -6.50 -11.47
C VAL A 67 15.84 -6.38 -11.82
N ALA A 68 16.35 -5.15 -11.99
CA ALA A 68 17.76 -4.95 -12.32
C ALA A 68 18.68 -5.38 -11.17
N LEU A 69 18.28 -5.14 -9.92
CA LEU A 69 19.04 -5.53 -8.74
C LEU A 69 19.11 -7.05 -8.57
N ALA A 70 17.98 -7.74 -8.72
CA ALA A 70 17.94 -9.21 -8.68
C ALA A 70 18.88 -9.82 -9.74
N GLN A 71 18.89 -9.24 -10.94
CA GLN A 71 19.79 -9.68 -12.01
C GLN A 71 21.26 -9.40 -11.68
N ALA A 72 21.59 -8.22 -11.16
CA ALA A 72 22.97 -7.88 -10.76
C ALA A 72 23.52 -8.79 -9.64
N ILE A 73 22.67 -9.18 -8.68
CA ILE A 73 23.01 -10.17 -7.65
C ILE A 73 23.28 -11.54 -8.28
N LYS A 74 22.37 -11.99 -9.15
CA LYS A 74 22.49 -13.28 -9.86
C LYS A 74 23.78 -13.35 -10.68
N ASP A 75 24.15 -12.26 -11.34
CA ASP A 75 25.37 -12.13 -12.12
C ASP A 75 26.62 -11.87 -11.27
N LYS A 76 26.47 -11.86 -9.93
CA LYS A 76 27.54 -11.65 -8.94
C LYS A 76 28.26 -10.30 -9.09
N GLN A 77 27.58 -9.30 -9.66
CA GLN A 77 28.08 -7.93 -9.79
C GLN A 77 28.04 -7.19 -8.45
N VAL A 78 27.05 -7.52 -7.61
CA VAL A 78 26.91 -7.03 -6.23
C VAL A 78 26.61 -8.22 -5.32
N LYS A 79 27.04 -8.14 -4.06
CA LYS A 79 26.77 -9.17 -3.05
C LYS A 79 25.46 -8.89 -2.33
N CYS A 80 24.75 -9.94 -1.92
CA CYS A 80 23.51 -9.83 -1.14
C CYS A 80 23.75 -9.03 0.15
N VAL A 81 24.89 -9.26 0.83
CA VAL A 81 25.21 -8.56 2.09
C VAL A 81 25.42 -7.06 1.91
N ASP A 82 26.02 -6.64 0.79
CA ASP A 82 26.26 -5.22 0.50
C ASP A 82 24.97 -4.53 0.10
N VAL A 83 24.14 -5.21 -0.69
CA VAL A 83 22.79 -4.77 -1.02
C VAL A 83 21.95 -4.60 0.24
N THR A 84 21.88 -5.63 1.07
CA THR A 84 21.09 -5.62 2.31
C THR A 84 21.55 -4.51 3.24
N ARG A 85 22.86 -4.31 3.41
CA ARG A 85 23.40 -3.22 4.24
C ARG A 85 22.99 -1.85 3.74
N ALA A 86 23.09 -1.60 2.42
CA ALA A 86 22.70 -0.33 1.83
C ALA A 86 21.22 0.00 2.10
N PHE A 87 20.33 -0.97 1.92
CA PHE A 87 18.90 -0.81 2.20
C PHE A 87 18.61 -0.67 3.69
N CYS A 88 19.26 -1.44 4.58
CA CYS A 88 19.10 -1.28 6.03
C CYS A 88 19.51 0.13 6.51
N LYS A 89 20.64 0.66 6.02
CA LYS A 89 21.08 2.02 6.34
C LYS A 89 20.10 3.07 5.83
N ARG A 90 19.61 2.93 4.59
CA ARG A 90 18.64 3.87 4.02
C ARG A 90 17.29 3.80 4.72
N ALA A 91 16.84 2.60 5.13
CA ALA A 91 15.65 2.42 5.94
C ALA A 91 15.80 3.02 7.35
N ALA A 92 16.97 2.91 7.98
CA ALA A 92 17.26 3.58 9.25
C ALA A 92 17.17 5.11 9.12
N ILE A 93 17.69 5.68 8.03
CA ILE A 93 17.56 7.13 7.73
C ILE A 93 16.08 7.49 7.54
N ALA A 94 15.37 6.74 6.70
CA ALA A 94 13.95 6.98 6.44
C ALA A 94 13.12 6.91 7.72
N HIS A 95 13.38 5.93 8.60
CA HIS A 95 12.68 5.79 9.88
C HIS A 95 12.89 7.01 10.79
N GLN A 96 14.12 7.50 10.92
CA GLN A 96 14.40 8.66 11.77
C GLN A 96 13.74 9.94 11.26
N LEU A 97 13.42 10.02 9.97
CA LEU A 97 12.77 11.17 9.33
C LEU A 97 11.24 11.05 9.34
N THR A 98 10.73 9.84 9.09
CA THR A 98 9.31 9.62 8.79
C THR A 98 8.59 8.73 9.78
N ASN A 99 9.30 8.06 10.68
CA ASN A 99 8.75 7.07 11.61
C ASN A 99 7.96 5.94 10.89
N CYS A 100 8.52 5.45 9.78
CA CYS A 100 7.86 4.48 8.90
C CYS A 100 8.02 3.00 9.29
N LEU A 101 8.77 2.67 10.35
CA LEU A 101 9.08 1.27 10.75
C LEU A 101 8.37 0.93 12.07
N THR A 102 8.05 -0.35 12.27
CA THR A 102 7.59 -0.94 13.55
C THR A 102 8.68 -1.84 14.12
N GLU A 103 8.97 -2.93 13.43
CA GLU A 103 9.98 -3.93 13.80
C GLU A 103 11.23 -3.76 12.93
N ILE A 104 12.41 -3.76 13.53
CA ILE A 104 13.70 -3.59 12.86
C ILE A 104 14.57 -4.83 13.11
N PHE A 105 14.98 -5.52 12.06
CA PHE A 105 15.74 -6.77 12.17
C PHE A 105 16.85 -6.87 11.15
N PHE A 106 17.64 -5.81 11.09
CA PHE A 106 18.78 -5.66 10.19
C PHE A 106 19.86 -6.74 10.41
N ASP A 107 20.08 -7.17 11.65
CA ASP A 107 21.08 -8.22 11.95
C ASP A 107 20.68 -9.57 11.34
N ASP A 108 19.42 -9.98 11.49
CA ASP A 108 18.89 -11.20 10.88
C ASP A 108 18.94 -11.11 9.36
N ALA A 109 18.61 -9.93 8.80
CA ALA A 109 18.70 -9.68 7.37
C ALA A 109 20.13 -9.82 6.83
N LEU A 110 21.11 -9.24 7.51
CA LEU A 110 22.52 -9.34 7.12
C LEU A 110 23.04 -10.78 7.20
N LYS A 111 22.65 -11.52 8.25
CA LYS A 111 22.97 -12.95 8.37
C LYS A 111 22.37 -13.74 7.20
N ARG A 112 21.09 -13.55 6.90
CA ARG A 112 20.42 -14.20 5.76
C ARG A 112 21.12 -13.86 4.44
N ALA A 113 21.50 -12.60 4.24
CA ALA A 113 22.21 -12.17 3.05
C ALA A 113 23.57 -12.86 2.89
N GLN A 114 24.32 -13.03 3.99
CA GLN A 114 25.57 -13.80 3.98
C GLN A 114 25.36 -15.27 3.63
N GLU A 115 24.29 -15.89 4.12
CA GLU A 115 23.93 -17.28 3.76
C GLU A 115 23.63 -17.41 2.26
N LEU A 116 22.92 -16.44 1.67
CA LEU A 116 22.61 -16.39 0.24
C LEU A 116 23.87 -16.20 -0.62
N ASP A 117 24.78 -15.32 -0.19
CA ASP A 117 26.09 -15.16 -0.85
C ASP A 117 26.91 -16.46 -0.81
N HIS A 118 26.96 -17.16 0.34
CA HIS A 118 27.64 -18.46 0.46
C HIS A 118 26.99 -19.54 -0.41
N HIS A 119 25.67 -19.55 -0.51
CA HIS A 119 24.92 -20.46 -1.38
C HIS A 119 25.32 -20.28 -2.84
N LEU A 120 25.35 -19.03 -3.35
CA LEU A 120 25.80 -18.74 -4.72
C LEU A 120 27.30 -18.99 -4.94
N ALA A 121 28.13 -18.73 -3.92
CA ALA A 121 29.57 -18.98 -3.98
C ALA A 121 29.89 -20.49 -4.07
N SER A 122 29.07 -21.33 -3.45
CA SER A 122 29.17 -22.80 -3.50
C SER A 122 28.78 -23.41 -4.86
N GLY A 123 28.43 -22.58 -5.85
CA GLY A 123 28.05 -23.03 -7.20
C GLY A 123 26.58 -23.43 -7.34
N ASN A 124 25.76 -23.25 -6.31
CA ASN A 124 24.32 -23.50 -6.40
C ASN A 124 23.61 -22.42 -7.24
N PRO A 125 22.50 -22.74 -7.92
CA PRO A 125 21.68 -21.74 -8.58
C PRO A 125 20.99 -20.81 -7.57
N PRO A 126 20.58 -19.59 -7.96
CA PRO A 126 19.75 -18.73 -7.13
C PRO A 126 18.49 -19.46 -6.63
N LEU A 127 18.11 -19.21 -5.37
CA LEU A 127 16.93 -19.85 -4.76
C LEU A 127 15.61 -19.54 -5.49
N GLY A 128 15.50 -18.36 -6.11
CA GLY A 128 14.31 -17.95 -6.83
C GLY A 128 14.46 -16.54 -7.40
N PHE A 129 13.35 -15.99 -7.88
CA PHE A 129 13.29 -14.67 -8.52
C PHE A 129 13.73 -13.51 -7.63
N LEU A 130 13.71 -13.69 -6.30
CA LEU A 130 14.00 -12.65 -5.32
C LEU A 130 15.31 -12.91 -4.56
N HIS A 131 16.18 -13.78 -5.08
CA HIS A 131 17.44 -14.12 -4.41
C HIS A 131 18.26 -12.87 -4.05
N GLY A 132 18.39 -12.62 -2.74
CA GLY A 132 19.15 -11.49 -2.20
C GLY A 132 18.44 -10.13 -2.23
N VAL A 133 17.20 -10.06 -2.75
CA VAL A 133 16.44 -8.80 -2.86
C VAL A 133 15.85 -8.42 -1.50
N PRO A 134 16.12 -7.21 -0.97
CA PRO A 134 15.51 -6.73 0.26
C PRO A 134 14.03 -6.40 0.09
N ILE A 135 13.17 -6.90 0.99
CA ILE A 135 11.72 -6.66 0.95
C ILE A 135 11.21 -6.21 2.32
N SER A 136 10.47 -5.09 2.32
CA SER A 136 9.74 -4.58 3.49
C SER A 136 8.34 -5.16 3.56
N LEU A 137 7.81 -5.27 4.79
CA LEU A 137 6.49 -5.83 5.05
C LEU A 137 5.68 -4.92 5.96
N LYS A 138 4.40 -4.70 5.65
CA LYS A 138 3.46 -4.10 6.61
C LYS A 138 3.43 -4.85 7.94
N ASP A 139 3.18 -4.15 9.05
CA ASP A 139 3.18 -4.75 10.40
C ASP A 139 2.26 -5.97 10.58
N THR A 140 1.22 -6.14 9.74
CA THR A 140 0.26 -7.26 9.81
C THR A 140 0.88 -8.63 9.51
N PHE A 141 1.99 -8.66 8.77
CA PHE A 141 2.67 -9.90 8.44
C PHE A 141 3.37 -10.48 9.67
N LYS A 142 3.04 -11.74 9.99
CA LYS A 142 3.74 -12.50 11.02
C LYS A 142 5.07 -12.96 10.46
N VAL A 143 6.15 -12.48 11.09
CA VAL A 143 7.53 -12.92 10.88
C VAL A 143 7.99 -13.53 12.19
N ARG A 144 8.45 -14.78 12.18
CA ARG A 144 8.86 -15.51 13.37
C ARG A 144 9.87 -14.69 14.18
N GLY A 145 9.63 -14.57 15.48
CA GLY A 145 10.49 -13.82 16.40
C GLY A 145 10.16 -12.34 16.54
N TYR A 146 9.23 -11.81 15.72
CA TYR A 146 8.84 -10.40 15.72
C TYR A 146 7.34 -10.23 15.98
N ASP A 147 6.98 -9.16 16.69
CA ASP A 147 5.58 -8.84 16.99
C ASP A 147 4.83 -8.52 15.70
N ALA A 148 3.57 -8.92 15.55
CA ALA A 148 2.62 -8.31 14.60
C ALA A 148 1.58 -7.54 15.40
N SER A 149 1.89 -6.29 15.71
CA SER A 149 1.18 -5.53 16.75
C SER A 149 -0.08 -4.83 16.26
N ILE A 150 -0.17 -4.57 14.96
CA ILE A 150 -1.18 -3.72 14.31
C ILE A 150 -1.44 -2.40 15.06
N GLY A 151 -0.39 -1.89 15.73
CA GLY A 151 -0.40 -0.60 16.42
C GLY A 151 -1.22 -0.59 17.70
N LEU A 152 -1.37 -1.74 18.35
CA LEU A 152 -2.11 -1.92 19.60
C LEU A 152 -1.18 -2.43 20.70
N ALA A 153 -1.25 -1.83 21.88
CA ALA A 153 -0.44 -2.23 23.03
C ALA A 153 -0.66 -3.70 23.40
N ALA A 154 -1.90 -4.17 23.27
CA ALA A 154 -2.30 -5.54 23.59
C ALA A 154 -1.62 -6.62 22.73
N LEU A 155 -1.00 -6.25 21.61
CA LEU A 155 -0.33 -7.16 20.68
C LEU A 155 1.18 -6.93 20.60
N CYS A 156 1.72 -5.97 21.36
CA CYS A 156 3.16 -5.78 21.51
C CYS A 156 3.76 -6.81 22.47
N PHE A 157 5.05 -7.10 22.29
CA PHE A 157 5.83 -8.08 23.04
C PHE A 157 5.20 -9.49 23.01
N LYS A 158 4.61 -9.84 21.88
CA LYS A 158 3.99 -11.13 21.54
C LYS A 158 4.55 -11.59 20.20
N PRO A 159 5.84 -11.95 20.14
CA PRO A 159 6.49 -12.30 18.88
C PRO A 159 5.81 -13.51 18.24
N ALA A 160 5.63 -13.45 16.92
CA ALA A 160 5.04 -14.54 16.17
C ALA A 160 5.89 -15.80 16.30
N GLN A 161 5.23 -16.94 16.49
CA GLN A 161 5.89 -18.25 16.58
C GLN A 161 6.18 -18.87 15.20
N GLU A 162 5.49 -18.37 14.19
CA GLU A 162 5.52 -18.87 12.83
C GLU A 162 5.31 -17.72 11.84
N ASN A 163 5.83 -17.92 10.64
CA ASN A 163 5.67 -16.98 9.56
C ASN A 163 4.27 -17.11 8.94
N SER A 164 3.70 -15.99 8.51
CA SER A 164 2.53 -16.01 7.62
C SER A 164 2.90 -16.62 6.26
N THR A 165 1.93 -17.16 5.53
CA THR A 165 2.20 -17.93 4.29
C THR A 165 2.93 -17.09 3.24
N LEU A 166 2.59 -15.80 3.10
CA LEU A 166 3.29 -14.93 2.16
C LEU A 166 4.76 -14.68 2.55
N VAL A 167 5.06 -14.60 3.85
CA VAL A 167 6.44 -14.49 4.34
C VAL A 167 7.26 -15.73 3.96
N GLU A 168 6.69 -16.93 4.13
CA GLU A 168 7.34 -18.17 3.69
C GLU A 168 7.56 -18.22 2.17
N CYS A 169 6.59 -17.77 1.37
CA CYS A 169 6.76 -17.65 -0.08
C CYS A 169 7.93 -16.72 -0.44
N LEU A 170 8.03 -15.54 0.19
CA LEU A 170 9.12 -14.59 -0.06
C LEU A 170 10.49 -15.17 0.31
N LEU A 171 10.60 -15.80 1.48
CA LEU A 171 11.85 -16.41 1.94
C LEU A 171 12.30 -17.56 1.04
N ARG A 172 11.37 -18.42 0.58
CA ARG A 172 11.65 -19.49 -0.39
C ARG A 172 12.04 -18.95 -1.76
N ALA A 173 11.45 -17.84 -2.20
CA ALA A 173 11.86 -17.13 -3.40
C ALA A 173 13.25 -16.46 -3.28
N GLY A 174 13.87 -16.49 -2.09
CA GLY A 174 15.22 -16.01 -1.83
C GLY A 174 15.29 -14.57 -1.31
N ALA A 175 14.17 -13.95 -0.97
CA ALA A 175 14.14 -12.58 -0.47
C ALA A 175 14.84 -12.44 0.89
N VAL A 176 15.31 -11.22 1.17
CA VAL A 176 15.84 -10.81 2.48
C VAL A 176 14.83 -9.87 3.14
N LEU A 177 14.20 -10.32 4.22
CA LEU A 177 13.27 -9.51 5.00
C LEU A 177 14.06 -8.80 6.10
N TYR A 178 13.85 -7.50 6.30
CA TYR A 178 14.73 -6.70 7.17
C TYR A 178 14.01 -5.71 8.09
N CYS A 179 12.74 -5.40 7.80
CA CYS A 179 11.92 -4.57 8.67
C CYS A 179 10.44 -4.83 8.45
N LYS A 180 9.64 -4.38 9.42
CA LYS A 180 8.22 -4.14 9.22
C LYS A 180 7.86 -2.68 9.33
N THR A 181 6.78 -2.27 8.67
CA THR A 181 6.42 -0.88 8.50
C THR A 181 5.14 -0.46 9.21
N ASN A 182 5.13 0.82 9.58
CA ASN A 182 4.14 1.45 10.42
C ASN A 182 2.78 1.61 9.73
N ILE A 183 1.74 1.63 10.57
CA ILE A 183 0.32 1.53 10.20
C ILE A 183 -0.50 2.50 11.07
N PRO A 184 -1.76 2.80 10.72
CA PRO A 184 -2.69 3.39 11.68
C PRO A 184 -3.17 2.37 12.69
N GLN A 185 -3.52 2.87 13.87
CA GLN A 185 -4.14 2.08 14.92
C GLN A 185 -5.30 1.28 14.32
N THR A 186 -5.39 -0.01 14.66
CA THR A 186 -6.44 -0.91 14.20
C THR A 186 -6.54 -1.17 12.68
N LEU A 187 -5.65 -0.59 11.87
CA LEU A 187 -5.68 -0.65 10.39
C LEU A 187 -6.87 0.08 9.73
N MET A 188 -7.83 0.62 10.51
CA MET A 188 -9.10 1.18 10.03
C MET A 188 -9.06 2.70 9.80
N ALA A 189 -7.92 3.23 9.37
CA ALA A 189 -7.78 4.63 8.99
C ALA A 189 -7.08 4.81 7.64
N LEU A 190 -7.35 5.97 7.02
CA LEU A 190 -6.81 6.40 5.73
C LEU A 190 -5.59 7.32 5.89
N ASP A 191 -5.05 7.31 7.10
CA ASP A 191 -3.83 7.97 7.54
C ASP A 191 -2.97 6.90 8.24
N SER A 192 -1.77 7.23 8.71
CA SER A 192 -0.88 6.30 9.40
C SER A 192 -0.41 6.85 10.73
N HIS A 193 -1.27 6.73 11.75
CA HIS A 193 -0.95 7.06 13.14
C HIS A 193 -1.52 6.02 14.10
N ASN A 194 -0.69 5.57 15.04
CA ASN A 194 -1.10 4.78 16.19
C ASN A 194 -0.40 5.28 17.47
N ASN A 195 -0.91 4.90 18.63
CA ASN A 195 -0.38 5.40 19.89
C ASN A 195 0.96 4.74 20.29
N ILE A 196 1.28 3.57 19.73
CA ILE A 196 2.48 2.81 20.06
C ILE A 196 3.71 3.43 19.41
N PHE A 197 3.70 3.52 18.08
CA PHE A 197 4.82 4.00 17.28
C PHE A 197 4.70 5.47 16.92
N GLY A 198 3.48 6.04 16.89
CA GLY A 198 3.23 7.43 16.49
C GLY A 198 2.86 7.55 15.01
N ARG A 199 3.05 8.76 14.46
CA ARG A 199 2.66 9.11 13.09
C ARG A 199 3.75 8.78 12.09
N THR A 200 3.38 8.25 10.93
CA THR A 200 4.21 8.24 9.74
C THR A 200 4.09 9.57 8.99
N ILE A 201 5.21 10.19 8.63
CA ILE A 201 5.26 11.44 7.86
C ILE A 201 5.48 11.15 6.38
N ASN A 202 4.77 11.85 5.50
CA ASN A 202 5.01 11.78 4.05
C ASN A 202 6.36 12.44 3.71
N PRO A 203 7.30 11.71 3.05
CA PRO A 203 8.64 12.23 2.80
C PRO A 203 8.70 13.24 1.65
N LEU A 204 7.70 13.29 0.76
CA LEU A 204 7.66 14.26 -0.33
C LEU A 204 7.20 15.63 0.18
N ASN A 205 6.23 15.65 1.09
CA ASN A 205 5.71 16.86 1.71
C ASN A 205 5.26 16.60 3.17
N THR A 206 5.97 17.17 4.14
CA THR A 206 5.75 16.94 5.57
C THR A 206 4.42 17.47 6.12
N ALA A 207 3.69 18.27 5.34
CA ALA A 207 2.39 18.82 5.72
C ALA A 207 1.20 17.93 5.32
N VAL A 208 1.42 16.90 4.50
CA VAL A 208 0.36 16.03 3.98
C VAL A 208 0.45 14.61 4.53
N THR A 209 -0.64 13.86 4.40
CA THR A 209 -0.69 12.48 4.88
C THR A 209 0.20 11.55 4.05
N ALA A 210 0.79 10.53 4.68
CA ALA A 210 1.39 9.37 3.99
C ALA A 210 0.33 8.34 3.54
N GLY A 211 -0.96 8.65 3.77
CA GLY A 211 -2.05 7.72 3.53
C GLY A 211 -2.06 6.55 4.52
N GLY A 212 -2.97 5.60 4.29
CA GLY A 212 -3.11 4.45 5.17
C GLY A 212 -3.99 3.34 4.59
N SER A 213 -3.91 2.13 5.13
CA SER A 213 -3.19 1.75 6.33
C SER A 213 -1.75 1.25 6.11
N SER A 214 -1.24 1.16 4.89
CA SER A 214 0.17 0.78 4.63
C SER A 214 1.08 2.01 4.43
N GLY A 215 0.87 3.09 5.20
CA GLY A 215 1.62 4.34 4.98
C GLY A 215 3.11 4.24 5.31
N GLY A 216 3.50 3.34 6.22
CA GLY A 216 4.91 3.02 6.45
C GLY A 216 5.58 2.42 5.20
N GLU A 217 4.91 1.50 4.49
CA GLU A 217 5.41 0.99 3.20
C GLU A 217 5.50 2.13 2.17
N GLY A 218 4.45 2.96 2.05
CA GLY A 218 4.42 4.09 1.12
C GLY A 218 5.62 5.02 1.30
N ALA A 219 5.83 5.51 2.54
CA ALA A 219 6.95 6.38 2.88
C ALA A 219 8.32 5.71 2.70
N LEU A 220 8.47 4.45 3.14
CA LEU A 220 9.74 3.73 3.05
C LEU A 220 10.15 3.46 1.60
N VAL A 221 9.20 3.00 0.77
CA VAL A 221 9.42 2.79 -0.66
C VAL A 221 9.72 4.13 -1.32
N ALA A 222 8.94 5.20 -1.10
CA ALA A 222 9.22 6.51 -1.69
C ALA A 222 10.64 7.01 -1.39
N MET A 223 11.15 6.82 -0.18
CA MET A 223 12.53 7.18 0.19
C MET A 223 13.61 6.23 -0.35
N ARG A 224 13.27 5.22 -1.15
CA ARG A 224 14.14 4.13 -1.62
C ARG A 224 14.77 3.33 -0.46
N GLY A 225 14.18 3.42 0.73
CA GLY A 225 14.55 2.60 1.88
C GLY A 225 14.15 1.14 1.70
N SER A 226 13.20 0.89 0.79
CA SER A 226 12.84 -0.42 0.26
C SER A 226 12.72 -0.37 -1.26
N ILE A 227 13.15 -1.42 -1.96
CA ILE A 227 13.02 -1.50 -3.43
C ILE A 227 11.69 -2.13 -3.87
N LEU A 228 11.11 -2.94 -2.99
CA LEU A 228 9.83 -3.62 -3.15
C LEU A 228 9.23 -3.87 -1.77
N GLY A 229 8.02 -3.37 -1.56
CA GLY A 229 7.28 -3.49 -0.32
C GLY A 229 6.01 -4.32 -0.46
N VAL A 230 5.49 -4.83 0.65
CA VAL A 230 4.23 -5.58 0.68
C VAL A 230 3.25 -4.96 1.68
N GLY A 231 2.13 -4.47 1.15
CA GLY A 231 1.02 -3.93 1.92
C GLY A 231 -0.19 -4.87 1.95
N THR A 232 -1.25 -4.41 2.62
CA THR A 232 -2.57 -5.05 2.58
C THR A 232 -3.67 -4.02 2.31
N ASP A 233 -4.77 -4.44 1.69
CA ASP A 233 -5.83 -3.57 1.21
C ASP A 233 -7.22 -4.22 1.35
N VAL A 234 -8.03 -3.64 2.23
CA VAL A 234 -9.45 -3.99 2.45
C VAL A 234 -10.39 -2.81 2.14
N GLY A 235 -9.83 -1.62 1.89
CA GLY A 235 -10.59 -0.42 1.55
C GLY A 235 -9.81 0.62 0.72
N GLY A 236 -8.57 0.32 0.34
CA GLY A 236 -7.64 1.24 -0.33
C GLY A 236 -6.22 1.20 0.23
N SER A 237 -5.93 0.35 1.22
CA SER A 237 -4.73 0.49 2.05
C SER A 237 -3.39 0.15 1.39
N ILE A 238 -3.35 -0.35 0.15
CA ILE A 238 -2.14 -0.35 -0.70
C ILE A 238 -2.15 0.89 -1.59
N ARG A 239 -3.30 1.17 -2.19
CA ARG A 239 -3.48 2.20 -3.22
C ARG A 239 -3.41 3.63 -2.69
N ILE A 240 -3.93 3.89 -1.48
CA ILE A 240 -3.92 5.21 -0.85
C ILE A 240 -2.49 5.64 -0.49
N PRO A 241 -1.68 4.84 0.23
CA PRO A 241 -0.25 5.14 0.40
C PRO A 241 0.49 5.28 -0.93
N ALA A 242 0.24 4.39 -1.90
CA ALA A 242 0.88 4.49 -3.22
C ALA A 242 0.55 5.83 -3.92
N MET A 243 -0.70 6.29 -3.83
CA MET A 243 -1.09 7.61 -4.31
C MET A 243 -0.40 8.73 -3.52
N CYS A 244 -0.38 8.67 -2.19
CA CYS A 244 0.12 9.75 -1.35
C CYS A 244 1.64 9.94 -1.47
N ASP A 245 2.39 8.84 -1.62
CA ASP A 245 3.84 8.83 -1.66
C ASP A 245 4.42 8.70 -3.07
N GLY A 246 3.56 8.65 -4.11
CA GLY A 246 3.98 8.69 -5.51
C GLY A 246 4.65 7.39 -5.98
N THR A 247 4.16 6.25 -5.51
CA THR A 247 4.66 4.91 -5.86
C THR A 247 3.62 4.12 -6.66
N PHE A 248 4.04 3.02 -7.26
CA PHE A 248 3.11 2.04 -7.82
C PHE A 248 2.60 1.15 -6.70
N GLY A 249 1.33 0.76 -6.75
CA GLY A 249 0.77 -0.19 -5.80
C GLY A 249 -0.38 -0.98 -6.40
N VAL A 250 -0.45 -2.28 -6.11
CA VAL A 250 -1.51 -3.15 -6.63
C VAL A 250 -2.22 -3.90 -5.51
N LYS A 251 -3.54 -3.72 -5.43
CA LYS A 251 -4.45 -4.63 -4.73
C LYS A 251 -4.90 -5.71 -5.73
N PRO A 252 -4.44 -6.97 -5.62
CA PRO A 252 -4.94 -8.04 -6.47
C PRO A 252 -6.36 -8.47 -6.05
N SER A 253 -6.95 -9.41 -6.77
CA SER A 253 -8.15 -10.13 -6.28
C SER A 253 -7.85 -10.85 -4.97
N TRP A 254 -8.87 -11.10 -4.15
CA TRP A 254 -8.75 -11.71 -2.82
C TRP A 254 -7.94 -13.00 -2.83
N ASP A 255 -8.23 -13.86 -3.79
CA ASP A 255 -7.72 -15.23 -3.83
C ASP A 255 -6.40 -15.34 -4.64
N ARG A 256 -5.79 -14.22 -5.07
CA ARG A 256 -4.62 -14.28 -5.96
C ARG A 256 -3.30 -14.44 -5.22
N ILE A 257 -3.19 -13.84 -4.04
CA ILE A 257 -1.98 -13.81 -3.21
C ILE A 257 -2.32 -14.38 -1.83
N PRO A 258 -1.48 -15.25 -1.25
CA PRO A 258 -1.74 -15.84 0.06
C PRO A 258 -1.90 -14.77 1.15
N TYR A 259 -2.86 -14.99 2.05
CA TYR A 259 -3.16 -14.09 3.17
C TYR A 259 -3.14 -14.82 4.52
N ALA A 260 -3.11 -16.16 4.53
CA ALA A 260 -3.15 -16.95 5.75
C ALA A 260 -2.03 -16.60 6.75
N GLY A 261 -2.39 -16.61 8.03
CA GLY A 261 -1.46 -16.40 9.15
C GLY A 261 -1.12 -14.93 9.46
N GLN A 262 -1.80 -13.95 8.86
CA GLN A 262 -1.61 -12.54 9.22
C GLN A 262 -2.36 -12.14 10.50
N GLU A 263 -1.90 -11.06 11.17
CA GLU A 263 -2.61 -10.45 12.29
C GLU A 263 -3.57 -9.35 11.81
N GLY A 264 -4.81 -9.39 12.31
CA GLY A 264 -5.87 -8.46 11.91
C GLY A 264 -6.68 -7.88 13.07
N GLY A 265 -6.44 -8.33 14.32
CA GLY A 265 -7.16 -7.84 15.49
C GLY A 265 -8.64 -8.22 15.51
N ALA A 266 -9.00 -9.28 14.77
CA ALA A 266 -10.34 -9.82 14.63
C ALA A 266 -10.38 -11.30 15.01
N LEU A 267 -11.58 -11.84 15.24
CA LEU A 267 -11.74 -13.26 15.53
C LEU A 267 -11.39 -14.12 14.31
N PRO A 268 -10.91 -15.37 14.51
CA PRO A 268 -10.74 -16.31 13.42
C PRO A 268 -12.04 -16.45 12.59
N GLY A 269 -11.93 -16.31 11.26
CA GLY A 269 -13.07 -16.39 10.35
C GLY A 269 -13.80 -15.08 10.06
N ALA A 270 -13.46 -13.96 10.72
CA ALA A 270 -14.03 -12.63 10.47
C ALA A 270 -14.03 -12.23 8.98
N SER A 271 -12.93 -12.51 8.27
CA SER A 271 -12.80 -12.21 6.85
C SER A 271 -13.77 -12.98 5.94
N LYS A 272 -14.30 -14.12 6.40
CA LYS A 272 -15.24 -14.97 5.65
C LYS A 272 -16.67 -14.43 5.66
N ILE A 273 -17.03 -13.66 6.69
CA ILE A 273 -18.37 -13.06 6.85
C ILE A 273 -18.43 -11.59 6.42
N GLY A 274 -17.27 -10.94 6.31
CA GLY A 274 -17.15 -9.55 5.85
C GLY A 274 -16.64 -9.42 4.42
N ILE A 275 -15.71 -8.48 4.24
CA ILE A 275 -14.96 -8.26 3.01
C ILE A 275 -13.51 -8.72 3.26
N PRO A 276 -13.01 -9.71 2.51
CA PRO A 276 -11.60 -10.11 2.57
C PRO A 276 -10.65 -8.97 2.21
N ALA A 277 -9.50 -8.95 2.87
CA ALA A 277 -8.37 -8.12 2.51
C ALA A 277 -7.48 -8.85 1.49
N SER A 278 -6.76 -8.10 0.66
CA SER A 278 -5.73 -8.65 -0.24
C SER A 278 -4.35 -8.15 0.18
N ALA A 279 -3.32 -9.00 0.04
CA ALA A 279 -1.92 -8.59 0.12
C ALA A 279 -1.38 -8.29 -1.28
N GLY A 280 -0.50 -7.29 -1.41
CA GLY A 280 0.04 -6.90 -2.71
C GLY A 280 1.19 -5.91 -2.64
N PRO A 281 1.86 -5.68 -3.78
CA PRO A 281 3.13 -4.96 -3.81
C PRO A 281 2.96 -3.44 -3.82
N LEU A 282 3.96 -2.73 -3.26
CA LEU A 282 4.28 -1.33 -3.54
C LEU A 282 5.69 -1.25 -4.11
N ALA A 283 5.91 -0.48 -5.19
CA ALA A 283 7.20 -0.44 -5.89
C ALA A 283 7.43 0.85 -6.68
N HIS A 284 8.59 0.95 -7.34
CA HIS A 284 8.98 2.10 -8.18
C HIS A 284 8.76 1.92 -9.67
N SER A 285 8.45 0.70 -10.12
CA SER A 285 8.24 0.42 -11.54
C SER A 285 7.23 -0.70 -11.76
N MET A 286 6.60 -0.71 -12.94
CA MET A 286 5.68 -1.78 -13.33
C MET A 286 6.37 -3.15 -13.45
N ARG A 287 7.67 -3.18 -13.79
CA ARG A 287 8.41 -4.45 -13.84
C ARG A 287 8.68 -5.03 -12.45
N ASP A 288 8.80 -4.21 -11.41
CA ASP A 288 8.90 -4.68 -10.03
C ASP A 288 7.58 -5.25 -9.52
N ILE A 289 6.46 -4.63 -9.92
CA ILE A 289 5.12 -5.17 -9.65
C ILE A 289 4.98 -6.57 -10.27
N GLU A 290 5.38 -6.73 -11.54
CA GLU A 290 5.36 -8.02 -12.22
C GLU A 290 6.33 -9.05 -11.61
N LEU A 291 7.51 -8.62 -11.17
CA LEU A 291 8.48 -9.46 -10.45
C LEU A 291 7.85 -10.05 -9.18
N PHE A 292 7.13 -9.24 -8.39
CA PHE A 292 6.43 -9.71 -7.20
C PHE A 292 5.45 -10.84 -7.53
N PHE A 293 4.55 -10.62 -8.49
CA PHE A 293 3.56 -11.63 -8.86
C PHE A 293 4.19 -12.92 -9.40
N SER A 294 5.22 -12.77 -10.24
CA SER A 294 5.98 -13.91 -10.77
C SER A 294 6.66 -14.71 -9.65
N ALA A 295 7.29 -14.01 -8.71
CA ALA A 295 8.00 -14.62 -7.59
C ALA A 295 7.08 -15.39 -6.66
N ILE A 296 5.92 -14.81 -6.30
CA ILE A 296 4.95 -15.46 -5.42
C ILE A 296 4.27 -16.63 -6.14
N SER A 297 3.82 -16.45 -7.38
CA SER A 297 3.17 -17.52 -8.13
C SER A 297 4.08 -18.75 -8.32
N ALA A 298 5.38 -18.54 -8.54
CA ALA A 298 6.35 -19.62 -8.66
C ALA A 298 6.49 -20.50 -7.41
N GLN A 299 6.08 -20.01 -6.23
CA GLN A 299 6.06 -20.78 -4.99
C GLN A 299 4.81 -21.66 -4.83
N GLN A 300 3.89 -21.62 -5.80
CA GLN A 300 2.64 -22.38 -5.81
C GLN A 300 1.86 -22.26 -4.48
N PRO A 301 1.55 -21.03 -4.03
CA PRO A 301 0.99 -20.78 -2.69
C PRO A 301 -0.33 -21.49 -2.41
N TRP A 302 -1.10 -21.86 -3.44
CA TRP A 302 -2.32 -22.68 -3.35
C TRP A 302 -2.09 -24.07 -2.76
N THR A 303 -0.84 -24.52 -2.63
CA THR A 303 -0.49 -25.78 -1.93
C THR A 303 -0.39 -25.62 -0.42
N THR A 304 -0.34 -24.38 0.08
CA THR A 304 -0.12 -24.05 1.50
C THR A 304 -1.18 -23.10 2.07
N ASP A 305 -1.92 -22.37 1.23
CA ASP A 305 -3.06 -21.53 1.62
C ASP A 305 -4.28 -21.95 0.80
N ALA A 306 -5.29 -22.50 1.48
CA ALA A 306 -6.49 -23.05 0.86
C ALA A 306 -7.41 -22.00 0.22
N ASP A 307 -7.20 -20.72 0.53
CA ASP A 307 -7.97 -19.62 -0.06
C ASP A 307 -7.39 -19.13 -1.39
N VAL A 308 -6.19 -19.58 -1.76
CA VAL A 308 -5.51 -19.12 -2.96
C VAL A 308 -5.94 -19.92 -4.18
N ALA A 309 -6.36 -19.21 -5.23
CA ALA A 309 -6.68 -19.79 -6.52
C ALA A 309 -5.40 -20.35 -7.20
N PRO A 310 -5.43 -21.57 -7.76
CA PRO A 310 -4.28 -22.17 -8.40
C PRO A 310 -4.04 -21.60 -9.81
N LEU A 311 -3.63 -20.34 -9.87
CA LEU A 311 -3.41 -19.57 -11.11
C LEU A 311 -1.94 -19.19 -11.28
N PRO A 312 -1.19 -19.92 -12.13
CA PRO A 312 0.17 -19.54 -12.52
C PRO A 312 0.22 -18.15 -13.16
N TRP A 313 1.29 -17.39 -12.89
CA TRP A 313 1.50 -16.09 -13.51
C TRP A 313 1.91 -16.22 -14.97
N THR A 314 1.21 -15.50 -15.84
CA THR A 314 1.58 -15.35 -17.25
C THR A 314 2.16 -13.95 -17.48
N PRO A 315 3.40 -13.81 -17.99
CA PRO A 315 4.00 -12.50 -18.20
C PRO A 315 3.12 -11.59 -19.07
N SER A 316 2.93 -10.34 -18.66
CA SER A 316 2.12 -9.33 -19.35
C SER A 316 2.58 -9.09 -20.79
N SER A 317 3.88 -9.26 -21.06
CA SER A 317 4.49 -9.18 -22.39
C SER A 317 3.98 -10.24 -23.37
N SER A 318 3.38 -11.33 -22.89
CA SER A 318 2.81 -12.40 -23.70
C SER A 318 1.34 -12.16 -24.06
N LEU A 319 0.70 -11.15 -23.47
CA LEU A 319 -0.70 -10.81 -23.74
C LEU A 319 -0.86 -10.03 -25.07
N PRO A 320 -2.06 -10.06 -25.68
CA PRO A 320 -2.35 -9.25 -26.86
C PRO A 320 -2.07 -7.76 -26.61
N LYS A 321 -1.33 -7.11 -27.51
CA LYS A 321 -0.91 -5.71 -27.34
C LYS A 321 -2.03 -4.67 -27.55
N LYS A 322 -3.13 -5.07 -28.18
CA LYS A 322 -4.27 -4.17 -28.43
C LYS A 322 -5.10 -4.07 -27.15
N LEU A 323 -5.03 -2.92 -26.50
CA LEU A 323 -5.79 -2.62 -25.29
C LEU A 323 -6.98 -1.72 -25.60
N ARG A 324 -8.11 -2.02 -24.97
CA ARG A 324 -9.28 -1.14 -24.91
C ARG A 324 -9.52 -0.70 -23.47
N ILE A 325 -9.29 0.58 -23.19
CA ILE A 325 -9.31 1.15 -21.84
C ILE A 325 -10.47 2.13 -21.69
N GLY A 326 -11.31 1.94 -20.68
CA GLY A 326 -12.37 2.89 -20.31
C GLY A 326 -11.86 4.04 -19.44
N ILE A 327 -12.54 5.18 -19.50
CA ILE A 327 -12.38 6.30 -18.57
C ILE A 327 -13.66 6.42 -17.75
N VAL A 328 -13.56 6.19 -16.44
CA VAL A 328 -14.65 6.36 -15.47
C VAL A 328 -14.36 7.60 -14.65
N ARG A 329 -15.19 8.64 -14.81
CA ARG A 329 -14.89 9.98 -14.27
C ARG A 329 -15.30 10.16 -12.81
N ARG A 330 -16.38 9.52 -12.38
CA ARG A 330 -16.97 9.72 -11.06
C ARG A 330 -17.62 8.48 -10.51
N ASP A 331 -17.69 8.40 -9.18
CA ASP A 331 -18.33 7.30 -8.47
C ASP A 331 -19.80 7.60 -8.08
N GLY A 332 -20.24 8.85 -8.21
CA GLY A 332 -21.58 9.29 -7.81
C GLY A 332 -21.76 9.43 -6.29
N VAL A 333 -20.67 9.41 -5.52
CA VAL A 333 -20.64 9.60 -4.06
C VAL A 333 -19.87 10.87 -3.69
N ILE A 334 -18.75 11.14 -4.37
CA ILE A 334 -17.90 12.32 -4.15
C ILE A 334 -17.42 12.85 -5.51
N ASP A 335 -17.59 14.15 -5.76
CA ASP A 335 -17.12 14.74 -7.01
C ASP A 335 -15.61 14.99 -6.98
N PRO A 336 -14.86 14.65 -8.04
CA PRO A 336 -13.45 14.98 -8.16
C PRO A 336 -13.20 16.49 -8.21
N HIS A 337 -12.09 16.93 -7.61
CA HIS A 337 -11.55 18.27 -7.76
C HIS A 337 -11.14 18.54 -9.21
N PRO A 338 -11.16 19.82 -9.66
CA PRO A 338 -10.74 20.20 -11.01
C PRO A 338 -9.40 19.59 -11.49
N PRO A 339 -8.31 19.58 -10.70
CA PRO A 339 -7.06 18.93 -11.13
C PRO A 339 -7.19 17.42 -11.37
N ILE A 340 -8.04 16.72 -10.61
CA ILE A 340 -8.25 15.28 -10.79
C ILE A 340 -9.05 15.00 -12.07
N ALA A 341 -10.06 15.82 -12.38
CA ALA A 341 -10.80 15.72 -13.63
C ALA A 341 -9.88 15.95 -14.84
N ARG A 342 -9.04 17.00 -14.80
CA ARG A 342 -8.05 17.28 -15.85
C ARG A 342 -7.01 16.18 -16.00
N LEU A 343 -6.57 15.58 -14.89
CA LEU A 343 -5.63 14.46 -14.92
C LEU A 343 -6.17 13.26 -15.72
N LEU A 344 -7.48 12.97 -15.60
CA LEU A 344 -8.11 11.91 -16.40
C LEU A 344 -8.12 12.25 -17.89
N ASP A 345 -8.34 13.53 -18.24
CA ASP A 345 -8.27 13.97 -19.64
C ASP A 345 -6.85 13.87 -20.20
N GLU A 346 -5.83 14.24 -19.41
CA GLU A 346 -4.43 14.07 -19.77
C GLU A 346 -4.07 12.60 -20.04
N VAL A 347 -4.46 11.68 -19.13
CA VAL A 347 -4.23 10.24 -19.30
C VAL A 347 -4.96 9.70 -20.53
N LYS A 348 -6.22 10.11 -20.73
CA LYS A 348 -7.00 9.76 -21.92
C LYS A 348 -6.27 10.17 -23.20
N SER A 349 -5.83 11.42 -23.29
CA SER A 349 -5.11 11.94 -24.47
C SER A 349 -3.77 11.23 -24.69
N ASN A 350 -3.00 10.98 -23.64
CA ASN A 350 -1.71 10.28 -23.74
C ASN A 350 -1.87 8.84 -24.24
N LEU A 351 -2.88 8.12 -23.76
CA LEU A 351 -3.20 6.77 -24.22
C LEU A 351 -3.62 6.75 -25.69
N GLN A 352 -4.50 7.67 -26.10
CA GLN A 352 -4.94 7.80 -27.50
C GLN A 352 -3.77 8.11 -28.43
N ASN A 353 -2.87 9.01 -28.03
CA ASN A 353 -1.65 9.36 -28.77
C ASN A 353 -0.67 8.18 -28.87
N SER A 354 -0.73 7.23 -27.95
CA SER A 354 0.07 6.00 -27.95
C SER A 354 -0.59 4.85 -28.71
N GLY A 355 -1.74 5.09 -29.36
CA GLY A 355 -2.45 4.09 -30.16
C GLY A 355 -3.33 3.13 -29.36
N VAL A 356 -3.58 3.40 -28.08
CA VAL A 356 -4.53 2.64 -27.25
C VAL A 356 -5.96 3.09 -27.56
N GLN A 357 -6.88 2.13 -27.67
CA GLN A 357 -8.30 2.46 -27.84
C GLN A 357 -8.86 2.92 -26.50
N VAL A 358 -9.33 4.16 -26.42
CA VAL A 358 -9.89 4.73 -25.19
C VAL A 358 -11.36 5.06 -25.38
N VAL A 359 -12.20 4.69 -24.41
CA VAL A 359 -13.65 4.95 -24.42
C VAL A 359 -14.12 5.59 -23.12
N GLU A 360 -15.16 6.41 -23.18
CA GLU A 360 -15.83 6.90 -21.97
C GLU A 360 -16.74 5.80 -21.44
N ALA A 361 -16.64 5.50 -20.15
CA ALA A 361 -17.45 4.48 -19.49
C ALA A 361 -18.20 5.11 -18.32
N ASP A 362 -19.48 5.44 -18.51
CA ASP A 362 -20.32 5.92 -17.42
C ASP A 362 -20.92 4.75 -16.63
N ILE A 363 -20.34 4.48 -15.47
CA ILE A 363 -20.83 3.49 -14.51
C ILE A 363 -21.37 4.14 -13.23
N THR A 364 -21.60 5.45 -13.22
CA THR A 364 -21.90 6.24 -12.02
C THR A 364 -23.08 5.69 -11.22
N SER A 365 -24.13 5.24 -11.91
CA SER A 365 -25.34 4.68 -11.29
C SER A 365 -25.10 3.36 -10.56
N LEU A 366 -24.14 2.54 -11.02
CA LEU A 366 -23.73 1.31 -10.36
C LEU A 366 -22.69 1.59 -9.27
N PHE A 367 -21.73 2.46 -9.57
CA PHE A 367 -20.62 2.80 -8.69
C PHE A 367 -21.11 3.43 -7.38
N SER A 368 -22.13 4.29 -7.43
CA SER A 368 -22.72 4.94 -6.25
C SER A 368 -23.36 3.96 -5.27
N GLN A 369 -23.74 2.77 -5.72
CA GLN A 369 -24.33 1.73 -4.87
C GLN A 369 -23.29 0.99 -4.02
N CYS A 370 -22.02 0.97 -4.45
CA CYS A 370 -20.97 0.18 -3.82
C CYS A 370 -20.66 0.65 -2.39
N GLN A 371 -20.54 1.96 -2.17
CA GLN A 371 -19.99 2.48 -0.92
C GLN A 371 -20.84 2.13 0.31
N SER A 372 -22.17 2.26 0.20
CA SER A 372 -23.08 1.94 1.31
C SER A 372 -23.03 0.46 1.68
N LEU A 373 -22.95 -0.42 0.67
CA LEU A 373 -22.86 -1.86 0.84
C LEU A 373 -21.50 -2.29 1.43
N ALA A 374 -20.40 -1.68 0.96
CA ALA A 374 -19.07 -1.91 1.53
C ALA A 374 -19.04 -1.55 3.02
N ASN A 375 -19.54 -0.36 3.39
CA ASN A 375 -19.64 0.07 4.79
C ASN A 375 -20.48 -0.87 5.66
N ALA A 376 -21.57 -1.43 5.12
CA ALA A 376 -22.39 -2.39 5.84
C ALA A 376 -21.61 -3.69 6.12
N LEU A 377 -20.90 -4.22 5.11
CA LEU A 377 -20.12 -5.45 5.26
C LEU A 377 -18.88 -5.28 6.16
N PHE A 378 -18.22 -4.11 6.17
CA PHE A 378 -17.16 -3.81 7.15
C PHE A 378 -17.70 -3.77 8.59
N GLY A 379 -18.99 -3.48 8.77
CA GLY A 379 -19.62 -3.32 10.06
C GLY A 379 -20.20 -4.59 10.68
N VAL A 380 -20.05 -5.76 10.04
CA VAL A 380 -20.73 -7.01 10.42
C VAL A 380 -20.47 -7.39 11.88
N GLU A 381 -19.22 -7.34 12.32
CA GLU A 381 -18.81 -7.72 13.69
C GLU A 381 -18.92 -6.58 14.71
N GLY A 382 -19.25 -5.37 14.24
CA GLY A 382 -19.40 -4.18 15.07
C GLY A 382 -18.11 -3.63 15.68
N GLY A 383 -16.94 -4.11 15.24
CA GLY A 383 -15.62 -3.65 15.71
C GLY A 383 -15.26 -4.12 17.13
N ASN A 384 -15.99 -5.10 17.67
CA ASN A 384 -15.94 -5.42 19.10
C ASN A 384 -14.62 -6.05 19.54
N ALA A 385 -14.14 -7.10 18.88
CA ALA A 385 -12.88 -7.78 19.27
C ALA A 385 -11.67 -6.82 19.29
N MET A 386 -11.63 -5.92 18.30
CA MET A 386 -10.62 -4.89 18.18
C MET A 386 -10.70 -3.84 19.30
N LEU A 387 -11.91 -3.46 19.71
CA LEU A 387 -12.13 -2.55 20.83
C LEU A 387 -11.85 -3.23 22.18
N ASP A 388 -12.07 -4.55 22.30
CA ASP A 388 -11.70 -5.33 23.49
C ASP A 388 -10.17 -5.30 23.70
N LEU A 389 -9.39 -5.39 22.62
CA LEU A 389 -7.92 -5.26 22.67
C LEU A 389 -7.49 -3.89 23.20
N LEU A 390 -8.09 -2.81 22.69
CA LEU A 390 -7.79 -1.44 23.14
C LEU A 390 -8.14 -1.24 24.62
N GLU A 391 -9.33 -1.66 25.03
CA GLU A 391 -9.82 -1.55 26.40
C GLU A 391 -8.95 -2.34 27.39
N SER A 392 -8.40 -3.49 26.98
CA SER A 392 -7.54 -4.31 27.84
C SER A 392 -6.24 -3.61 28.29
N PHE A 393 -5.83 -2.53 27.62
CA PHE A 393 -4.65 -1.71 27.94
C PHE A 393 -5.02 -0.24 28.25
N ASN A 394 -6.31 0.09 28.37
CA ASN A 394 -6.82 1.45 28.47
C ASN A 394 -6.28 2.38 27.37
N GLU A 395 -6.11 1.83 26.16
CA GLU A 395 -5.57 2.56 25.01
C GLU A 395 -6.68 3.40 24.33
N PRO A 396 -6.54 4.73 24.25
CA PRO A 396 -7.55 5.57 23.60
C PRO A 396 -7.50 5.41 22.08
N LEU A 397 -8.59 5.74 21.40
CA LEU A 397 -8.60 5.84 19.94
C LEU A 397 -7.69 6.98 19.48
N SER A 398 -6.94 6.75 18.42
CA SER A 398 -6.16 7.77 17.72
C SER A 398 -7.06 8.93 17.25
N PRO A 399 -6.51 10.15 17.04
CA PRO A 399 -7.30 11.34 16.70
C PRO A 399 -8.24 11.14 15.50
N TRP A 400 -7.77 10.46 14.44
CA TRP A 400 -8.58 10.19 13.26
C TRP A 400 -9.74 9.21 13.55
N LEU A 401 -9.50 8.19 14.37
CA LEU A 401 -10.50 7.16 14.70
C LEU A 401 -11.50 7.61 15.76
N ALA A 402 -11.13 8.50 16.67
CA ALA A 402 -11.95 8.86 17.84
C ALA A 402 -13.37 9.34 17.50
N THR A 403 -13.56 9.93 16.31
CA THR A 403 -14.87 10.40 15.83
C THR A 403 -15.56 9.45 14.85
N ARG A 404 -14.90 8.36 14.46
CA ARG A 404 -15.29 7.47 13.34
C ARG A 404 -15.53 6.03 13.76
N LEU A 405 -14.79 5.53 14.75
CA LEU A 405 -14.89 4.17 15.25
C LEU A 405 -15.65 4.15 16.57
N LYS A 406 -16.66 3.27 16.67
CA LYS A 406 -17.42 3.00 17.89
C LYS A 406 -17.93 1.58 17.87
N ARG A 407 -18.15 0.99 19.06
CA ARG A 407 -18.83 -0.30 19.19
C ARG A 407 -20.19 -0.25 18.52
N LYS A 408 -20.53 -1.31 17.80
CA LYS A 408 -21.86 -1.53 17.23
C LYS A 408 -22.32 -2.94 17.60
N LYS A 409 -23.64 -3.13 17.59
CA LYS A 409 -24.21 -4.47 17.65
C LYS A 409 -23.76 -5.26 16.41
N HIS A 410 -23.33 -6.49 16.61
CA HIS A 410 -23.08 -7.40 15.49
C HIS A 410 -24.36 -7.65 14.71
N MET A 411 -24.22 -7.91 13.41
CA MET A 411 -25.35 -8.27 12.55
C MET A 411 -25.71 -9.74 12.76
N ASP A 412 -27.00 -10.06 12.66
CA ASP A 412 -27.46 -11.45 12.70
C ASP A 412 -27.20 -12.17 11.36
N LEU A 413 -27.30 -13.50 11.36
CA LEU A 413 -27.02 -14.33 10.19
C LEU A 413 -27.87 -13.93 8.97
N LYS A 414 -29.15 -13.57 9.19
CA LYS A 414 -30.07 -13.20 8.11
C LYS A 414 -29.65 -11.88 7.47
N GLN A 415 -29.25 -10.90 8.27
CA GLN A 415 -28.72 -9.62 7.81
C GLN A 415 -27.44 -9.82 6.99
N VAL A 416 -26.51 -10.65 7.48
CA VAL A 416 -25.27 -10.97 6.77
C VAL A 416 -25.57 -11.63 5.42
N GLN A 417 -26.42 -12.66 5.39
CA GLN A 417 -26.85 -13.32 4.15
C GLN A 417 -27.46 -12.34 3.14
N GLN A 418 -28.28 -11.39 3.59
CA GLN A 418 -28.85 -10.36 2.72
C GLN A 418 -27.79 -9.43 2.14
N LEU A 419 -26.77 -9.05 2.91
CA LEU A 419 -25.67 -8.23 2.40
C LEU A 419 -24.84 -8.97 1.35
N HIS A 420 -24.53 -10.25 1.57
CA HIS A 420 -23.87 -11.08 0.56
C HIS A 420 -24.69 -11.21 -0.72
N GLY A 421 -26.01 -11.45 -0.60
CA GLY A 421 -26.91 -11.51 -1.76
C GLY A 421 -26.94 -10.20 -2.55
N LYS A 422 -26.93 -9.04 -1.87
CA LYS A 422 -26.81 -7.72 -2.52
C LYS A 422 -25.48 -7.55 -3.24
N ARG A 423 -24.37 -7.97 -2.62
CA ARG A 423 -23.03 -7.92 -3.23
C ARG A 423 -22.98 -8.76 -4.50
N ASP A 424 -23.54 -9.97 -4.47
CA ASP A 424 -23.55 -10.86 -5.62
C ASP A 424 -24.43 -10.33 -6.76
N ALA A 425 -25.58 -9.73 -6.43
CA ALA A 425 -26.42 -9.05 -7.42
C ALA A 425 -25.66 -7.88 -8.08
N LEU A 426 -24.97 -7.06 -7.29
CA LEU A 426 -24.17 -5.94 -7.79
C LEU A 426 -23.00 -6.42 -8.67
N ARG A 427 -22.28 -7.48 -8.26
CA ARG A 427 -21.22 -8.11 -9.06
C ARG A 427 -21.74 -8.57 -10.42
N LYS A 428 -22.93 -9.18 -10.48
CA LYS A 428 -23.56 -9.59 -11.74
C LYS A 428 -23.90 -8.41 -12.65
N GLN A 429 -24.27 -7.26 -12.09
CA GLN A 429 -24.49 -6.04 -12.88
C GLN A 429 -23.15 -5.49 -13.40
N PHE A 430 -22.12 -5.47 -12.56
CA PHE A 430 -20.78 -5.02 -12.94
C PHE A 430 -20.13 -5.90 -14.02
N LEU A 431 -20.46 -7.18 -14.15
CA LEU A 431 -19.98 -8.00 -15.28
C LEU A 431 -20.34 -7.42 -16.65
N LYS A 432 -21.43 -6.64 -16.73
CA LYS A 432 -21.90 -6.04 -17.99
C LYS A 432 -21.09 -4.81 -18.40
N ILE A 433 -20.39 -4.14 -17.49
CA ILE A 433 -19.64 -2.90 -17.82
C ILE A 433 -18.42 -3.19 -18.70
N TRP A 434 -17.93 -4.42 -18.67
CA TRP A 434 -16.75 -4.83 -19.41
C TRP A 434 -17.02 -5.08 -20.89
N LYS A 435 -18.27 -4.93 -21.35
CA LYS A 435 -18.67 -5.20 -22.74
C LYS A 435 -19.65 -4.14 -23.21
N ASP A 436 -19.42 -3.64 -24.41
CA ASP A 436 -20.37 -2.80 -25.15
C ASP A 436 -20.45 -3.24 -26.62
N GLU A 437 -21.17 -2.48 -27.46
CA GLU A 437 -21.32 -2.78 -28.89
C GLU A 437 -20.00 -2.81 -29.68
N HIS A 438 -18.91 -2.28 -29.11
CA HIS A 438 -17.58 -2.22 -29.73
C HIS A 438 -16.61 -3.26 -29.18
N GLY A 439 -17.06 -4.14 -28.27
CA GLY A 439 -16.32 -5.29 -27.78
C GLY A 439 -15.97 -5.21 -26.30
N ASP A 440 -15.05 -6.09 -25.89
CA ASP A 440 -14.63 -6.22 -24.50
C ASP A 440 -13.66 -5.08 -24.11
N MET A 441 -13.85 -4.51 -22.92
CA MET A 441 -12.94 -3.57 -22.28
C MET A 441 -11.97 -4.35 -21.38
N ASP A 442 -10.67 -4.09 -21.52
CA ASP A 442 -9.63 -4.82 -20.79
C ASP A 442 -9.41 -4.26 -19.37
N ALA A 443 -9.52 -2.94 -19.24
CA ALA A 443 -9.35 -2.22 -18.00
C ALA A 443 -10.10 -0.87 -18.07
N PHE A 444 -10.30 -0.21 -16.94
CA PHE A 444 -10.67 1.20 -16.94
C PHE A 444 -9.80 2.01 -15.97
N VAL A 445 -9.66 3.30 -16.27
CA VAL A 445 -9.00 4.31 -15.44
C VAL A 445 -10.06 5.10 -14.69
N CYS A 446 -9.82 5.36 -13.41
CA CYS A 446 -10.65 6.21 -12.56
C CYS A 446 -9.80 6.96 -11.53
N PRO A 447 -10.36 7.94 -10.80
CA PRO A 447 -9.66 8.55 -9.68
C PRO A 447 -9.27 7.52 -8.62
N VAL A 448 -8.10 7.71 -7.99
CA VAL A 448 -7.77 7.00 -6.73
C VAL A 448 -8.53 7.65 -5.56
N ALA A 449 -8.56 8.99 -5.57
CA ALA A 449 -9.23 9.85 -4.62
C ALA A 449 -9.85 11.05 -5.37
N PRO A 450 -10.85 11.73 -4.78
CA PRO A 450 -11.46 12.90 -5.40
C PRO A 450 -10.61 14.18 -5.26
N HIS A 451 -9.45 14.14 -4.62
CA HIS A 451 -8.62 15.30 -4.31
C HIS A 451 -7.12 14.97 -4.51
N PRO A 452 -6.22 15.97 -4.64
CA PRO A 452 -4.77 15.77 -4.47
C PRO A 452 -4.44 15.31 -3.04
N VAL A 453 -3.17 15.02 -2.73
CA VAL A 453 -2.82 14.47 -1.40
C VAL A 453 -3.18 15.48 -0.28
N PRO A 454 -4.14 15.15 0.61
CA PRO A 454 -4.68 16.11 1.56
C PRO A 454 -3.76 16.29 2.77
N PRO A 455 -3.95 17.37 3.56
CA PRO A 455 -3.26 17.52 4.84
C PRO A 455 -3.46 16.31 5.75
N ILE A 456 -2.56 16.16 6.71
CA ILE A 456 -2.66 15.15 7.76
C ILE A 456 -4.05 15.14 8.40
N ASP A 457 -4.60 13.95 8.60
CA ASP A 457 -5.93 13.65 9.16
C ASP A 457 -7.14 14.16 8.33
N ARG A 458 -6.91 14.66 7.10
CA ARG A 458 -7.97 15.22 6.24
C ARG A 458 -8.43 14.30 5.10
N TYR A 459 -7.80 13.15 4.90
CA TYR A 459 -8.28 12.15 3.93
C TYR A 459 -9.65 11.60 4.38
N ASN A 460 -10.69 11.78 3.56
CA ASN A 460 -12.08 11.68 4.05
C ASN A 460 -12.99 10.67 3.32
N GLY A 461 -12.61 10.11 2.16
CA GLY A 461 -13.50 9.23 1.39
C GLY A 461 -12.78 8.03 0.76
N VAL A 462 -13.39 6.85 0.80
CA VAL A 462 -12.83 5.61 0.24
C VAL A 462 -13.65 5.03 -0.91
N SER A 463 -14.72 5.67 -1.36
CA SER A 463 -15.63 5.10 -2.35
C SER A 463 -14.95 4.71 -3.66
N TYR A 464 -13.95 5.50 -4.10
CA TYR A 464 -13.11 5.18 -5.24
C TYR A 464 -12.25 3.93 -5.05
N THR A 465 -11.91 3.52 -3.83
CA THR A 465 -11.05 2.36 -3.57
C THR A 465 -11.79 1.15 -3.00
N SER A 466 -12.67 1.36 -2.03
CA SER A 466 -13.45 0.33 -1.31
C SER A 466 -14.35 -0.47 -2.25
N SER A 467 -14.88 0.17 -3.29
CA SER A 467 -15.77 -0.46 -4.27
C SER A 467 -15.10 -1.62 -4.99
N PHE A 468 -13.81 -1.52 -5.30
CA PHE A 468 -13.07 -2.59 -5.97
C PHE A 468 -12.62 -3.70 -5.01
N VAL A 469 -12.64 -3.44 -3.70
CA VAL A 469 -12.56 -4.51 -2.70
C VAL A 469 -13.90 -5.23 -2.65
N LEU A 470 -15.02 -4.52 -2.51
CA LEU A 470 -16.37 -5.09 -2.50
C LEU A 470 -16.63 -5.99 -3.73
N LEU A 471 -16.24 -5.53 -4.91
CA LEU A 471 -16.43 -6.23 -6.18
C LEU A 471 -15.40 -7.34 -6.42
N ASP A 472 -14.32 -7.39 -5.64
CA ASP A 472 -13.16 -8.28 -5.84
C ASP A 472 -12.54 -8.11 -7.23
N TYR A 473 -12.31 -6.86 -7.62
CA TYR A 473 -11.58 -6.51 -8.84
C TYR A 473 -10.15 -6.12 -8.48
N PRO A 474 -9.13 -6.62 -9.20
CA PRO A 474 -7.78 -6.13 -9.03
C PRO A 474 -7.73 -4.66 -9.45
N ALA A 475 -7.05 -3.85 -8.64
CA ALA A 475 -6.91 -2.42 -8.87
C ALA A 475 -5.51 -1.96 -8.48
N GLY A 476 -4.94 -1.05 -9.27
CA GLY A 476 -3.60 -0.53 -9.03
C GLY A 476 -3.49 0.97 -9.26
N VAL A 477 -2.42 1.56 -8.72
CA VAL A 477 -2.13 2.99 -8.81
C VAL A 477 -0.93 3.22 -9.71
N VAL A 478 -1.06 4.19 -10.62
CA VAL A 478 0.00 4.65 -11.51
C VAL A 478 0.26 6.14 -11.25
N PRO A 479 1.46 6.52 -10.77
CA PRO A 479 1.89 7.91 -10.73
C PRO A 479 1.93 8.51 -12.14
N VAL A 480 1.38 9.71 -12.32
CA VAL A 480 1.32 10.39 -13.63
C VAL A 480 2.29 11.57 -13.66
N ARG A 481 2.17 12.48 -12.68
CA ARG A 481 3.03 13.67 -12.55
C ARG A 481 2.91 14.28 -11.15
N ILE A 482 3.63 15.37 -10.90
CA ILE A 482 3.53 16.16 -9.67
C ILE A 482 2.50 17.29 -9.86
N PHE A 483 1.86 17.70 -8.77
CA PHE A 483 0.97 18.85 -8.68
C PHE A 483 1.78 20.16 -8.72
N GLU A 484 1.43 21.04 -9.66
CA GLU A 484 2.10 22.31 -9.95
C GLU A 484 1.16 23.51 -9.73
N GLU A 485 1.68 24.74 -9.77
CA GLU A 485 0.88 25.97 -9.56
C GLU A 485 -0.32 26.08 -10.51
N LYS A 486 -0.17 25.65 -11.77
CA LYS A 486 -1.27 25.63 -12.75
C LYS A 486 -2.45 24.75 -12.30
N ASP A 487 -2.20 23.74 -11.47
CA ASP A 487 -3.23 22.81 -11.02
C ASP A 487 -4.14 23.42 -9.96
N MET A 488 -3.73 24.52 -9.32
CA MET A 488 -4.55 25.26 -8.34
C MET A 488 -5.75 25.97 -8.99
N GLN A 489 -5.80 26.04 -10.31
CA GLN A 489 -6.83 26.72 -11.07
C GLN A 489 -8.13 25.91 -11.19
N GLY A 490 -9.23 26.64 -11.33
CA GLY A 490 -10.58 26.09 -11.48
C GLY A 490 -11.32 25.96 -10.15
N GLU A 491 -12.64 25.98 -10.23
CA GLU A 491 -13.52 25.83 -9.08
C GLU A 491 -14.37 24.57 -9.23
N MET A 492 -14.79 24.02 -8.09
CA MET A 492 -15.81 22.97 -8.07
C MET A 492 -17.11 23.52 -8.66
N GLU A 493 -17.87 22.69 -9.38
CA GLU A 493 -19.20 23.08 -9.85
C GLU A 493 -20.09 23.52 -8.68
N GLY A 494 -20.79 24.64 -8.87
CA GLY A 494 -21.75 25.15 -7.89
C GLY A 494 -22.94 24.20 -7.72
N GLY A 495 -23.38 23.97 -6.48
CA GLY A 495 -24.48 23.04 -6.20
C GLY A 495 -24.49 22.55 -4.77
N LYS A 496 -25.53 21.78 -4.41
CA LYS A 496 -25.57 21.09 -3.11
C LYS A 496 -24.63 19.88 -3.17
N PRO A 497 -23.79 19.65 -2.13
CA PRO A 497 -22.96 18.46 -2.07
C PRO A 497 -23.78 17.18 -2.15
N LEU A 498 -23.24 16.13 -2.77
CA LEU A 498 -23.90 14.82 -2.93
C LEU A 498 -24.18 14.14 -1.59
N GLY A 499 -23.34 14.41 -0.59
CA GLY A 499 -23.45 13.88 0.76
C GLY A 499 -22.42 14.50 1.70
N SER A 500 -22.28 13.93 2.90
CA SER A 500 -21.32 14.44 3.90
C SER A 500 -19.87 14.28 3.46
N TRP A 501 -19.54 13.19 2.76
CA TRP A 501 -18.20 12.99 2.21
C TRP A 501 -17.85 13.99 1.12
N ASP A 502 -18.79 14.26 0.22
CA ASP A 502 -18.62 15.27 -0.83
C ASP A 502 -18.52 16.68 -0.26
N LYS A 503 -19.30 17.00 0.78
CA LYS A 503 -19.20 18.28 1.48
C LYS A 503 -17.79 18.50 2.04
N ALA A 504 -17.27 17.54 2.81
CA ALA A 504 -15.94 17.64 3.39
C ALA A 504 -14.82 17.58 2.33
N ASN A 505 -15.06 16.91 1.19
CA ASN A 505 -14.16 16.97 0.04
C ASN A 505 -14.11 18.39 -0.58
N ARG A 506 -15.25 19.06 -0.73
CA ARG A 506 -15.31 20.44 -1.26
C ARG A 506 -14.61 21.44 -0.36
N GLU A 507 -14.63 21.24 0.96
CA GLU A 507 -13.89 22.04 1.95
C GLU A 507 -12.35 21.93 1.80
N LEU A 508 -11.85 20.93 1.05
CA LEU A 508 -10.42 20.80 0.70
C LEU A 508 -10.06 21.54 -0.60
N TRP A 509 -10.99 22.28 -1.20
CA TRP A 509 -10.76 23.05 -2.43
C TRP A 509 -11.31 24.47 -2.38
N THR A 510 -12.55 24.63 -1.92
CA THR A 510 -13.24 25.92 -1.85
C THR A 510 -12.89 26.65 -0.54
N GLY A 511 -12.33 27.85 -0.64
CA GLY A 511 -11.88 28.61 0.53
C GLY A 511 -10.70 27.97 1.27
N PHE A 512 -9.93 27.13 0.58
CA PHE A 512 -8.82 26.35 1.12
C PHE A 512 -7.49 26.79 0.51
N ASP A 513 -6.41 26.80 1.30
CA ASP A 513 -5.06 27.09 0.80
C ASP A 513 -4.54 25.90 -0.03
N ARG A 514 -4.69 25.99 -1.34
CA ARG A 514 -4.28 24.96 -2.30
C ARG A 514 -2.75 24.83 -2.43
N SER A 515 -1.96 25.74 -1.86
CA SER A 515 -0.49 25.66 -1.91
C SER A 515 0.06 24.45 -1.17
N VAL A 516 -0.72 23.87 -0.24
CA VAL A 516 -0.36 22.62 0.46
C VAL A 516 -0.18 21.44 -0.50
N TYR A 517 -0.83 21.47 -1.67
CA TYR A 517 -0.74 20.40 -2.67
C TYR A 517 0.50 20.48 -3.54
N LEU A 518 1.24 21.59 -3.55
CA LEU A 518 2.44 21.74 -4.36
C LEU A 518 3.47 20.66 -4.01
N GLY A 519 4.02 20.01 -5.04
CA GLY A 519 4.99 18.93 -4.86
C GLY A 519 4.38 17.57 -4.54
N THR A 520 3.06 17.48 -4.34
CA THR A 520 2.39 16.20 -4.10
C THR A 520 2.17 15.44 -5.42
N PRO A 521 2.20 14.10 -5.40
CA PRO A 521 1.93 13.29 -6.58
C PRO A 521 0.46 13.36 -7.03
N LEU A 522 0.26 13.31 -8.33
CA LEU A 522 -1.01 13.08 -9.01
C LEU A 522 -0.98 11.71 -9.67
N CYS A 523 -1.87 10.84 -9.22
CA CYS A 523 -1.94 9.44 -9.65
C CYS A 523 -3.34 9.10 -10.16
N VAL A 524 -3.42 8.07 -11.00
CA VAL A 524 -4.69 7.45 -11.41
C VAL A 524 -4.79 6.02 -10.93
N GLN A 525 -6.03 5.54 -10.79
CA GLN A 525 -6.32 4.16 -10.46
C GLN A 525 -6.73 3.41 -11.74
N VAL A 526 -6.19 2.21 -11.92
CA VAL A 526 -6.51 1.30 -13.00
C VAL A 526 -7.18 0.07 -12.41
N VAL A 527 -8.25 -0.41 -13.05
CA VAL A 527 -9.01 -1.57 -12.59
C VAL A 527 -9.19 -2.54 -13.75
N ALA A 528 -9.04 -3.82 -13.48
CA ALA A 528 -9.28 -4.90 -14.45
C ALA A 528 -10.32 -5.89 -13.90
N PRO A 529 -10.84 -6.81 -14.72
CA PRO A 529 -11.73 -7.86 -14.24
C PRO A 529 -11.09 -8.74 -13.17
N ARG A 530 -11.92 -9.34 -12.32
CA ARG A 530 -11.52 -10.31 -11.28
C ARG A 530 -10.58 -11.39 -11.83
N LEU A 531 -9.50 -11.67 -11.09
CA LEU A 531 -8.45 -12.65 -11.40
C LEU A 531 -7.75 -12.42 -12.75
N GLN A 532 -7.70 -11.17 -13.21
CA GLN A 532 -6.94 -10.75 -14.40
C GLN A 532 -5.87 -9.73 -14.05
N GLU A 533 -5.09 -10.02 -13.00
CA GLU A 533 -3.97 -9.17 -12.58
C GLU A 533 -2.93 -8.96 -13.70
N GLU A 534 -2.73 -9.95 -14.57
CA GLU A 534 -1.86 -9.84 -15.74
C GLU A 534 -2.34 -8.72 -16.68
N LYS A 535 -3.65 -8.62 -16.93
CA LYS A 535 -4.24 -7.53 -17.72
C LYS A 535 -4.16 -6.19 -16.99
N LEU A 536 -4.34 -6.18 -15.67
CA LEU A 536 -4.15 -4.98 -14.87
C LEU A 536 -2.71 -4.45 -15.03
N VAL A 537 -1.71 -5.32 -14.85
CA VAL A 537 -0.29 -4.96 -15.00
C VAL A 537 -0.02 -4.46 -16.41
N GLN A 538 -0.56 -5.13 -17.44
CA GLN A 538 -0.42 -4.69 -18.83
C GLN A 538 -1.02 -3.29 -19.08
N ALA A 539 -2.23 -3.04 -18.59
CA ALA A 539 -2.89 -1.75 -18.73
C ALA A 539 -2.17 -0.63 -17.97
N MET A 540 -1.73 -0.91 -16.75
CA MET A 540 -0.93 0.01 -15.95
C MET A 540 0.42 0.34 -16.63
N ALA A 541 1.10 -0.65 -17.20
CA ALA A 541 2.33 -0.43 -17.97
C ALA A 541 2.09 0.43 -19.22
N ALA A 542 1.01 0.18 -19.97
CA ALA A 542 0.64 1.01 -21.11
C ALA A 542 0.36 2.47 -20.72
N ILE A 543 -0.24 2.70 -19.55
CA ILE A 543 -0.46 4.04 -19.00
C ILE A 543 0.88 4.68 -18.60
N ASP A 544 1.73 3.97 -17.84
CA ASP A 544 3.05 4.46 -17.44
C ASP A 544 3.91 4.85 -18.65
N ASP A 545 3.95 4.01 -19.69
CA ASP A 545 4.66 4.30 -20.94
C ASP A 545 4.08 5.52 -21.67
N ALA A 546 2.75 5.61 -21.76
CA ALA A 546 2.06 6.71 -22.44
C ALA A 546 2.28 8.06 -21.75
N VAL A 547 2.29 8.08 -20.41
CA VAL A 547 2.52 9.32 -19.64
C VAL A 547 4.01 9.69 -19.57
N ARG A 548 4.93 8.73 -19.74
CA ARG A 548 6.39 8.98 -19.77
C ARG A 548 6.94 9.48 -21.11
N GLY A 549 6.19 9.37 -22.21
CA GLY A 549 6.58 9.65 -23.61
C GLY A 549 7.95 10.31 -23.90
N LYS A 550 8.81 9.62 -24.68
CA LYS A 550 10.15 10.03 -25.20
C LYS A 550 11.13 10.69 -24.22
N ARG A 551 10.93 10.62 -22.91
CA ARG A 551 12.01 10.89 -21.95
C ARG A 551 12.90 9.65 -21.88
N THR A 552 14.05 9.71 -22.54
CA THR A 552 15.11 8.71 -22.39
C THR A 552 15.38 8.49 -20.91
N THR A 553 15.32 7.22 -20.53
CA THR A 553 15.68 6.64 -19.23
C THR A 553 16.73 7.44 -18.47
N THR A 554 16.31 8.02 -17.35
CA THR A 554 17.08 8.00 -16.11
C THR A 554 16.06 7.96 -14.99
N ALA A 555 16.22 6.99 -14.09
CA ALA A 555 15.51 6.98 -12.83
C ALA A 555 15.58 8.40 -12.23
N LYS A 556 14.42 9.05 -12.12
CA LYS A 556 14.29 10.35 -11.46
C LYS A 556 13.18 10.21 -10.42
N LEU A 557 13.61 9.90 -9.20
CA LEU A 557 13.43 10.70 -7.99
C LEU A 557 14.71 10.52 -7.15
#